data_AF-A0A5M5BU59-F1
#
_entry.id   AF-A0A5M5BU59-F1
#
_cell.length_a   1.000
_cell.length_b   1.000
_cell.length_c   1.000
_cell.angle_alpha   90.00
_cell.angle_beta   90.00
_cell.angle_gamma   90.00
#
_symmetry.space_group_name_H-M   'P 1'
#
loop_
_entity.id
_entity.type
_entity.pdbx_description
1 polymer ?
#
loop_
_entity_poly.entity_id
_entity_poly.type
_entity_poly.pdbx_seq_one_letter_code
_entity_poly.pdbx_strand_id
1 'polypeptide(L)'
;MKRFLNLVVYILTIHVSALLIAGLFRLVLFISSYHQLTSEALSDKTLPMLAFVHGVWFDNVIGCYILLLPLVVAVVCGVCNYYGKALFRFFTIFFSVFYGLVYLISASDIPYFAYFFKHINSSIFEWFGYAGTTAGMILGESAYYLSIGLFLLFLAGFVVWLIYL
;
A
#
# COMPACT_ATOMS: atom_id res chain seq x y z
N MET A 1 -14.91 -5.22 28.34
CA MET A 1 -14.03 -6.11 27.53
C MET A 1 -14.53 -6.31 26.11
N LYS A 2 -15.77 -6.75 25.85
CA LYS A 2 -16.28 -6.99 24.48
C LYS A 2 -16.11 -5.81 23.51
N ARG A 3 -16.41 -4.58 23.94
CA ARG A 3 -16.27 -3.36 23.11
C ARG A 3 -14.82 -3.07 22.72
N PHE A 4 -13.88 -3.24 23.64
CA PHE A 4 -12.46 -3.07 23.39
C PHE A 4 -11.94 -4.12 22.41
N LEU A 5 -12.32 -5.39 22.59
CA LEU A 5 -11.94 -6.46 21.67
C LEU A 5 -12.47 -6.21 20.25
N ASN A 6 -13.72 -5.74 20.12
CA ASN A 6 -14.28 -5.36 18.82
C ASN A 6 -13.50 -4.21 18.16
N LEU A 7 -13.01 -3.24 18.96
CA LEU A 7 -12.17 -2.15 18.45
C LEU A 7 -10.82 -2.65 17.91
N VAL A 8 -10.19 -3.60 18.62
CA VAL A 8 -8.95 -4.23 18.16
C VAL A 8 -9.20 -5.04 16.89
N VAL A 9 -10.27 -5.83 16.84
CA VAL A 9 -10.65 -6.60 15.64
C VAL A 9 -10.94 -5.68 14.45
N TYR A 10 -11.60 -4.55 14.67
CA TYR A 10 -11.82 -3.52 13.65
C TYR A 10 -10.49 -3.02 13.07
N ILE A 11 -9.55 -2.61 13.93
CA ILE A 11 -8.23 -2.13 13.50
C ILE A 11 -7.44 -3.21 12.75
N LEU A 12 -7.45 -4.45 13.24
CA LEU A 12 -6.77 -5.56 12.58
C LEU A 12 -7.41 -5.91 11.23
N THR A 13 -8.74 -5.80 11.11
CA THR A 13 -9.44 -6.01 9.84
C THR A 13 -8.98 -5.01 8.79
N ILE A 14 -8.86 -3.73 9.16
CA ILE A 14 -8.32 -2.69 8.28
C ILE A 14 -6.89 -3.04 7.84
N HIS A 15 -6.04 -3.43 8.79
CA HIS A 15 -4.65 -3.78 8.52
C HIS A 15 -4.54 -4.94 7.52
N VAL A 16 -5.29 -6.03 7.73
CA VAL A 16 -5.31 -7.17 6.82
C VAL A 16 -5.85 -6.79 5.44
N SER A 17 -6.96 -6.05 5.38
CA SER A 17 -7.50 -5.55 4.10
C SER A 17 -6.47 -4.72 3.34
N ALA A 18 -5.70 -3.89 4.04
CA ALA A 18 -4.70 -3.06 3.41
C ALA A 18 -3.49 -3.84 2.89
N LEU A 19 -3.04 -4.85 3.64
CA LEU A 19 -1.98 -5.75 3.18
C LEU A 19 -2.40 -6.60 1.98
N LEU A 20 -3.67 -7.01 1.92
CA LEU A 20 -4.20 -7.71 0.74
C LEU A 20 -4.09 -6.83 -0.51
N ILE A 21 -4.47 -5.56 -0.42
CA ILE A 21 -4.37 -4.62 -1.54
C ILE A 21 -2.91 -4.34 -1.93
N ALA A 22 -2.02 -4.14 -0.95
CA ALA A 22 -0.58 -3.99 -1.23
C ALA A 22 -0.01 -5.24 -1.92
N GLY A 23 -0.41 -6.44 -1.47
CA GLY A 23 -0.07 -7.70 -2.10
C GLY A 23 -0.58 -7.83 -3.54
N LEU A 24 -1.76 -7.28 -3.86
CA LEU A 24 -2.25 -7.23 -5.24
C LEU A 24 -1.39 -6.33 -6.14
N PHE A 25 -0.99 -5.15 -5.68
CA PHE A 25 -0.03 -4.32 -6.44
C PHE A 25 1.28 -5.05 -6.68
N ARG A 26 1.79 -5.75 -5.67
CA ARG A 26 3.01 -6.55 -5.77
C ARG A 26 2.85 -7.71 -6.74
N LEU A 27 1.68 -8.34 -6.78
CA LEU A 27 1.37 -9.39 -7.76
C LEU A 27 1.37 -8.82 -9.18
N VAL A 28 0.76 -7.66 -9.39
CA VAL A 28 0.78 -6.97 -10.68
C VAL A 28 2.21 -6.64 -11.10
N LEU A 29 3.01 -6.05 -10.21
CA LEU A 29 4.43 -5.76 -10.45
C LEU A 29 5.22 -7.03 -10.83
N PHE A 30 4.99 -8.12 -10.10
CA PHE A 30 5.66 -9.40 -10.33
C PHE A 30 5.32 -9.97 -11.71
N ILE A 31 4.04 -9.97 -12.08
CA ILE A 31 3.58 -10.46 -13.39
C ILE A 31 4.08 -9.55 -14.52
N SER A 32 3.97 -8.23 -14.36
CA SER A 32 4.38 -7.27 -15.40
C SER A 32 5.88 -7.33 -15.68
N SER A 33 6.68 -7.61 -14.66
CA SER A 33 8.14 -7.60 -14.75
C SER A 33 8.74 -9.00 -14.95
N TYR A 34 7.91 -10.05 -15.02
CA TYR A 34 8.36 -11.44 -15.12
C TYR A 34 9.26 -11.68 -16.35
N HIS A 35 8.99 -10.99 -17.46
CA HIS A 35 9.76 -11.08 -18.70
C HIS A 35 11.18 -10.49 -18.59
N GLN A 36 11.45 -9.68 -17.55
CA GLN A 36 12.74 -9.03 -17.32
C GLN A 36 13.68 -9.89 -16.46
N LEU A 37 13.20 -11.01 -15.92
CA LEU A 37 14.00 -11.91 -15.09
C LEU A 37 15.04 -12.67 -15.93
N THR A 38 16.27 -12.79 -15.42
CA THR A 38 17.34 -13.52 -16.09
C THR A 38 17.05 -15.03 -16.13
N SER A 39 17.61 -15.72 -17.12
CA SER A 39 17.52 -17.18 -17.23
C SER A 39 18.04 -17.90 -15.99
N GLU A 40 19.06 -17.34 -15.33
CA GLU A 40 19.59 -17.82 -14.05
C GLU A 40 18.57 -17.68 -12.91
N ALA A 41 17.92 -16.52 -12.79
CA ALA A 41 16.88 -16.29 -11.78
C ALA A 41 15.63 -17.16 -12.01
N LEU A 42 15.33 -17.49 -13.27
CA LEU A 42 14.24 -18.39 -13.66
C LEU A 42 14.59 -19.87 -13.47
N SER A 43 15.88 -20.22 -13.51
CA SER A 43 16.34 -21.60 -13.31
C SER A 43 16.07 -22.09 -11.88
N ASP A 44 16.16 -21.20 -10.90
CA ASP A 44 15.78 -21.44 -9.52
C ASP A 44 14.45 -20.76 -9.19
N LYS A 45 13.35 -21.51 -9.34
CA LYS A 45 11.99 -21.04 -9.02
C LYS A 45 11.81 -20.59 -7.56
N THR A 46 12.74 -20.92 -6.66
CA THR A 46 12.67 -20.47 -5.27
C THR A 46 13.03 -18.99 -5.13
N LEU A 47 13.92 -18.45 -5.98
CA LEU A 47 14.39 -17.07 -5.88
C LEU A 47 13.28 -16.03 -6.16
N PRO A 48 12.49 -16.14 -7.25
CA PRO A 48 11.39 -15.21 -7.50
C PRO A 48 10.29 -15.29 -6.42
N MET A 49 10.01 -16.52 -5.94
CA MET A 49 9.03 -16.73 -4.87
C MET A 49 9.50 -16.12 -3.54
N LEU A 50 10.77 -16.28 -3.19
CA LEU A 50 11.35 -15.70 -1.99
C LEU A 50 11.34 -14.17 -2.06
N ALA A 51 11.68 -13.59 -3.22
CA ALA A 51 11.60 -12.14 -3.45
C ALA A 51 10.17 -11.61 -3.27
N PHE A 52 9.17 -12.34 -3.77
CA PHE A 52 7.76 -11.99 -3.58
C PHE A 52 7.37 -12.01 -2.09
N VAL A 53 7.74 -13.08 -1.36
CA VAL A 53 7.45 -13.21 0.09
C VAL A 53 8.14 -12.11 0.90
N HIS A 54 9.41 -11.82 0.62
CA HIS A 54 10.11 -10.70 1.26
C HIS A 54 9.42 -9.36 0.98
N GLY A 55 8.87 -9.19 -0.22
CA GLY A 55 8.06 -8.03 -0.54
C GLY A 55 6.81 -7.91 0.33
N VAL A 56 6.03 -8.99 0.48
CA VAL A 56 4.84 -8.99 1.34
C VAL A 56 5.22 -8.73 2.81
N TRP A 57 6.36 -9.26 3.26
CA TRP A 57 6.86 -8.99 4.60
C TRP A 57 7.23 -7.50 4.78
N PHE A 58 7.86 -6.89 3.78
CA PHE A 58 8.16 -5.46 3.79
C PHE A 58 6.90 -4.61 3.90
N ASP A 59 5.84 -4.96 3.14
CA ASP A 59 4.55 -4.27 3.23
C ASP A 59 3.94 -4.38 4.65
N ASN A 60 4.09 -5.55 5.29
CA ASN A 60 3.67 -5.75 6.68
C ASN A 60 4.43 -4.87 7.68
N VAL A 61 5.75 -4.72 7.50
CA VAL A 61 6.56 -3.82 8.34
C VAL A 61 6.06 -2.38 8.24
N ILE A 62 5.81 -1.88 7.02
CA ILE A 62 5.22 -0.55 6.81
C ILE A 62 3.84 -0.46 7.48
N GLY A 63 3.00 -1.46 7.28
CA GLY A 63 1.67 -1.52 7.89
C GLY A 63 1.73 -1.46 9.41
N CYS A 64 2.69 -2.13 10.03
CA CYS A 64 2.90 -2.10 11.49
C CYS A 64 3.30 -0.70 11.99
N TYR A 65 4.12 0.04 11.25
CA TYR A 65 4.43 1.43 11.60
C TYR A 65 3.18 2.33 11.55
N ILE A 66 2.33 2.16 10.54
CA ILE A 66 1.05 2.89 10.43
C ILE A 66 0.12 2.49 11.60
N LEU A 67 0.08 1.21 11.96
CA LEU A 67 -0.82 0.64 12.97
C LEU A 67 -0.53 1.10 14.40
N LEU A 68 0.71 1.50 14.69
CA LEU A 68 1.17 1.88 16.02
C LEU A 68 0.28 2.98 16.63
N LEU A 69 0.03 4.06 15.90
CA LEU A 69 -0.78 5.18 16.41
C LEU A 69 -2.25 4.78 16.65
N PRO A 70 -2.98 4.14 15.71
CA PRO A 70 -4.32 3.64 15.94
C PRO A 70 -4.45 2.72 17.16
N LEU A 71 -3.48 1.83 17.38
CA LEU A 71 -3.49 0.94 18.55
C LEU A 71 -3.30 1.70 19.86
N VAL A 72 -2.38 2.66 19.91
CA VAL A 72 -2.20 3.52 21.09
C VAL A 72 -3.48 4.30 21.39
N VAL A 73 -4.09 4.90 20.36
CA VAL A 73 -5.37 5.62 20.51
C VAL A 73 -6.47 4.67 20.99
N ALA A 74 -6.55 3.46 20.46
CA ALA A 74 -7.54 2.47 20.88
C ALA A 74 -7.37 2.04 22.35
N VAL A 75 -6.13 1.88 22.82
CA VAL A 75 -5.84 1.59 24.24
C VAL A 75 -6.29 2.75 25.13
N VAL A 76 -5.91 3.99 24.79
CA VAL A 76 -6.30 5.18 25.55
C VAL A 76 -7.83 5.33 25.61
N CYS A 77 -8.50 5.23 24.46
CA CYS A 77 -9.96 5.27 24.40
C CYS A 77 -10.61 4.09 25.15
N GLY A 78 -9.99 2.91 25.13
CA GLY A 78 -10.41 1.74 25.87
C GLY A 78 -10.39 1.96 27.38
N VAL A 79 -9.32 2.58 27.90
CA VAL A 79 -9.18 2.98 29.32
C VAL A 79 -10.22 4.04 29.68
N CYS A 80 -10.44 5.03 28.81
CA CYS A 80 -11.45 6.08 29.00
C CYS A 80 -12.90 5.63 28.68
N ASN A 81 -13.10 4.37 28.29
CA ASN A 81 -14.38 3.81 27.83
C ASN A 81 -15.09 4.63 26.72
N TYR A 82 -14.32 5.27 25.84
CA TYR A 82 -14.82 6.09 24.75
C TYR A 82 -14.86 5.31 23.43
N TYR A 83 -16.04 5.22 22.82
CA TYR A 83 -16.28 4.53 21.54
C TYR A 83 -17.18 5.38 20.62
N GLY A 84 -16.99 6.69 20.64
CA GLY A 84 -17.82 7.64 19.90
C GLY A 84 -17.51 7.68 18.40
N LYS A 85 -18.42 8.26 17.62
CA LYS A 85 -18.28 8.41 16.15
C LYS A 85 -17.00 9.14 15.74
N ALA A 86 -16.49 10.06 16.56
CA ALA A 86 -15.25 10.79 16.26
C ALA A 86 -14.03 9.87 16.21
N LEU A 87 -13.98 8.82 17.04
CA LEU A 87 -12.90 7.83 17.04
C LEU A 87 -12.84 7.07 15.72
N PHE A 88 -13.99 6.54 15.28
CA PHE A 88 -14.07 5.80 14.02
C PHE A 88 -13.82 6.72 12.82
N ARG A 89 -14.34 7.96 12.84
CA ARG A 89 -14.04 8.96 11.80
C ARG A 89 -12.54 9.27 11.73
N PHE A 90 -11.86 9.38 12.86
CA PHE A 90 -10.41 9.53 12.91
C PHE A 90 -9.71 8.32 12.26
N PHE A 91 -10.09 7.09 12.61
CA PHE A 91 -9.51 5.90 11.99
C PHE A 91 -9.75 5.84 10.49
N THR A 92 -10.97 6.09 10.01
CA THR A 92 -11.28 6.12 8.58
C THR A 92 -10.38 7.12 7.85
N ILE A 93 -10.27 8.36 8.34
CA ILE A 93 -9.42 9.38 7.70
C ILE A 93 -7.95 8.98 7.76
N PHE A 94 -7.47 8.56 8.93
CA PHE A 94 -6.08 8.18 9.15
C PHE A 94 -5.66 7.04 8.21
N PHE A 95 -6.39 5.93 8.21
CA PHE A 95 -6.07 4.79 7.35
C PHE A 95 -6.23 5.12 5.86
N SER A 96 -7.25 5.91 5.48
CA SER A 96 -7.42 6.34 4.08
C SER A 96 -6.22 7.14 3.57
N VAL A 97 -5.70 8.06 4.38
CA VAL A 97 -4.56 8.90 3.99
C VAL A 97 -3.28 8.05 3.92
N PHE A 98 -2.94 7.33 4.99
CA PHE A 98 -1.67 6.61 5.06
C PHE A 98 -1.60 5.43 4.09
N TYR A 99 -2.65 4.61 4.02
CA TYR A 99 -2.68 3.53 3.02
C TYR A 99 -2.91 4.05 1.60
N GLY A 100 -3.56 5.20 1.44
CA GLY A 100 -3.61 5.87 0.14
C GLY A 100 -2.22 6.26 -0.37
N LEU A 101 -1.34 6.75 0.49
CA LEU A 101 0.06 7.01 0.14
C LEU A 101 0.81 5.71 -0.18
N VAL A 102 0.61 4.64 0.60
CA VAL A 102 1.21 3.33 0.32
C VAL A 102 0.80 2.84 -1.07
N TYR A 103 -0.50 2.84 -1.37
CA TYR A 103 -1.00 2.39 -2.68
C TYR A 103 -0.51 3.27 -3.83
N LEU A 104 -0.38 4.58 -3.62
CA LEU A 104 0.18 5.48 -4.61
C LEU A 104 1.63 5.10 -4.95
N ILE A 105 2.44 4.84 -3.92
CA ILE A 105 3.83 4.43 -4.10
C ILE A 105 3.89 3.05 -4.76
N SER A 106 3.11 2.07 -4.28
CA SER A 106 3.07 0.72 -4.86
C SER A 106 2.63 0.72 -6.33
N ALA A 107 1.65 1.55 -6.70
CA ALA A 107 1.22 1.68 -8.09
C ALA A 107 2.27 2.35 -8.97
N SER A 108 2.94 3.38 -8.44
CA SER A 108 4.02 4.11 -9.13
C SER A 108 5.26 3.24 -9.33
N ASP A 109 5.50 2.29 -8.42
CA ASP A 109 6.62 1.37 -8.48
C ASP A 109 6.54 0.41 -9.67
N ILE A 110 5.34 0.09 -10.17
CA ILE A 110 5.14 -0.79 -11.35
C ILE A 110 5.86 -0.25 -12.60
N PRO A 111 5.52 0.93 -13.14
CA PRO A 111 6.18 1.49 -14.32
C PRO A 111 7.61 1.93 -14.00
N TYR A 112 7.88 2.37 -12.77
CA TYR A 112 9.23 2.74 -12.34
C TYR A 112 10.18 1.53 -12.42
N PHE A 113 9.77 0.39 -11.88
CA PHE A 113 10.54 -0.84 -11.94
C PHE A 113 10.67 -1.32 -13.40
N ALA A 114 9.61 -1.23 -14.20
CA ALA A 114 9.67 -1.61 -15.61
C ALA A 114 10.71 -0.81 -16.41
N TYR A 115 10.93 0.47 -16.06
CA TYR A 115 11.88 1.36 -16.73
C TYR A 115 13.31 1.27 -16.15
N PHE A 116 13.44 1.24 -14.82
CA PHE A 116 14.74 1.34 -14.13
C PHE A 116 15.26 0.01 -13.57
N PHE A 117 14.46 -1.05 -13.63
CA PHE A 117 14.73 -2.37 -13.04
C PHE A 117 15.19 -2.30 -11.58
N LYS A 118 14.62 -1.35 -10.84
CA LYS A 118 14.88 -1.12 -9.41
C LYS A 118 13.62 -0.54 -8.76
N HIS A 119 13.42 -0.83 -7.48
CA HIS A 119 12.33 -0.22 -6.72
C HIS A 119 12.57 1.28 -6.49
N ILE A 120 11.49 2.04 -6.34
CA ILE A 120 11.52 3.45 -5.96
C ILE A 120 12.31 3.62 -4.66
N ASN A 121 13.24 4.57 -4.67
CA ASN A 121 14.05 4.95 -3.52
C ASN A 121 14.25 6.48 -3.50
N SER A 122 15.14 6.97 -2.64
CA SER A 122 15.39 8.41 -2.45
C SER A 122 15.80 9.15 -3.71
N SER A 123 16.24 8.48 -4.78
CA SER A 123 16.50 9.16 -6.07
C SER A 123 15.26 9.83 -6.66
N ILE A 124 14.05 9.44 -6.23
CA ILE A 124 12.80 10.09 -6.68
C ILE A 124 12.76 11.57 -6.30
N PHE A 125 13.45 11.97 -5.23
CA PHE A 125 13.47 13.36 -4.77
C PHE A 125 14.23 14.28 -5.75
N GLU A 126 15.14 13.73 -6.56
CA GLU A 126 15.86 14.49 -7.58
C GLU A 126 14.94 14.95 -8.72
N TRP A 127 13.80 14.27 -8.90
CA TRP A 127 12.85 14.57 -9.98
C TRP A 127 11.91 15.72 -9.64
N PHE A 128 11.90 16.20 -8.39
CA PHE A 128 11.10 17.37 -8.03
C PHE A 128 11.50 18.63 -8.82
N GLY A 129 12.77 18.74 -9.24
CA GLY A 129 13.24 19.82 -10.12
C GLY A 129 12.68 19.75 -11.54
N TYR A 130 12.12 18.60 -11.95
CA TYR A 130 11.58 18.34 -13.29
C TYR A 130 10.09 17.98 -13.27
N ALA A 131 9.37 18.34 -12.19
CA ALA A 131 8.00 17.91 -11.95
C ALA A 131 7.03 18.17 -13.12
N GLY A 132 7.18 19.29 -13.83
CA GLY A 132 6.35 19.60 -15.01
C GLY A 132 6.58 18.63 -16.18
N THR A 133 7.83 18.28 -16.46
CA THR A 133 8.19 17.30 -17.50
C THR A 133 7.75 15.89 -17.10
N THR A 134 7.95 15.52 -15.83
CA THR A 134 7.52 14.22 -15.29
C THR A 134 6.00 14.05 -15.35
N ALA A 135 5.24 15.10 -14.97
CA ALA A 135 3.77 15.06 -15.05
C ALA A 135 3.27 14.90 -16.49
N GLY A 136 3.90 15.61 -17.44
CA GLY A 136 3.58 15.47 -18.87
C GLY A 136 3.81 14.06 -19.40
N MET A 137 4.89 13.40 -18.97
CA MET A 137 5.19 12.01 -19.33
C MET A 137 4.16 11.03 -18.74
N ILE A 138 3.85 11.16 -17.44
CA ILE A 138 2.90 10.27 -16.75
C ILE A 138 1.49 10.35 -17.36
N LEU A 139 1.06 11.56 -17.73
CA LEU A 139 -0.28 11.78 -18.31
C LEU A 139 -0.33 11.53 -19.83
N GLY A 140 0.81 11.57 -20.52
CA GLY A 140 0.88 11.43 -21.97
C GLY A 140 1.13 10.00 -22.44
N GLU A 141 1.75 9.15 -21.63
CA GLU A 141 2.11 7.79 -22.02
C GLU A 141 1.11 6.74 -21.51
N SER A 142 0.61 5.91 -22.42
CA SER A 142 -0.37 4.86 -22.11
C SER A 142 0.15 3.80 -21.14
N ALA A 143 1.48 3.64 -21.03
CA ALA A 143 2.12 2.70 -20.12
C ALA A 143 1.76 2.96 -18.64
N TYR A 144 1.47 4.20 -18.25
CA TYR A 144 1.11 4.56 -16.87
C TYR A 144 -0.37 4.34 -16.54
N TYR A 145 -1.24 4.19 -17.55
CA TYR A 145 -2.69 4.17 -17.34
C TYR A 145 -3.17 2.96 -16.55
N LEU A 146 -2.53 1.79 -16.71
CA LEU A 146 -2.85 0.62 -15.91
C LEU A 146 -2.61 0.88 -14.42
N SER A 147 -1.44 1.42 -14.07
CA SER A 147 -1.07 1.73 -12.69
C SER A 147 -1.97 2.80 -12.09
N ILE A 148 -2.28 3.87 -12.84
CA ILE A 148 -3.20 4.93 -12.41
C ILE A 148 -4.61 4.35 -12.17
N GLY A 149 -5.11 3.53 -13.11
CA GLY A 149 -6.42 2.90 -13.00
C GLY A 149 -6.52 1.97 -11.78
N LEU A 150 -5.52 1.11 -11.57
CA LEU A 150 -5.45 0.22 -10.41
C LEU A 150 -5.34 1.00 -9.09
N PHE A 151 -4.55 2.08 -9.06
CA PHE A 151 -4.46 2.97 -7.92
C PHE A 151 -5.83 3.54 -7.54
N LEU A 152 -6.52 4.17 -8.49
CA LEU A 152 -7.83 4.76 -8.24
C LEU A 152 -8.87 3.71 -7.83
N LEU A 153 -8.88 2.56 -8.50
CA LEU A 153 -9.80 1.46 -8.18
C LEU A 153 -9.60 0.93 -6.76
N PHE A 154 -8.37 0.60 -6.38
CA PHE A 154 -8.08 0.03 -5.08
C PHE A 154 -8.18 1.07 -3.96
N LEU A 155 -7.79 2.32 -4.20
CA LEU A 155 -8.00 3.40 -3.24
C LEU A 155 -9.49 3.64 -2.99
N ALA A 156 -10.29 3.80 -4.04
CA ALA A 156 -11.73 4.01 -3.91
C ALA A 156 -12.40 2.82 -3.21
N GLY A 157 -12.06 1.58 -3.63
CA GLY A 157 -12.55 0.37 -3.00
C GLY A 157 -12.20 0.28 -1.51
N PHE A 158 -10.96 0.64 -1.14
CA PHE A 158 -10.53 0.65 0.25
C PHE A 158 -11.24 1.71 1.08
N VAL A 159 -11.37 2.94 0.59
CA VAL A 159 -12.07 4.02 1.30
C VAL A 159 -13.55 3.67 1.50
N VAL A 160 -14.20 3.13 0.46
CA VAL A 160 -15.59 2.67 0.54
C VAL A 160 -15.71 1.53 1.57
N TRP A 161 -14.79 0.56 1.54
CA TRP A 161 -14.73 -0.52 2.53
C TRP A 161 -14.63 0.02 3.96
N LEU A 162 -13.77 1.01 4.21
CA LEU A 162 -13.61 1.64 5.53
C LEU A 162 -14.85 2.38 6.03
N ILE A 163 -15.71 2.87 5.12
CA ILE A 163 -16.96 3.55 5.48
C ILE A 163 -18.02 2.54 5.93
N TYR A 164 -18.02 1.33 5.37
CA TYR A 164 -18.99 0.28 5.68
C TYR A 164 -18.57 -0.64 6.83
N LEU A 165 -17.29 -0.63 7.21
CA LEU A 165 -16.72 -1.38 8.32
C LEU A 165 -17.12 -0.79 9.69
#